data_AF-A0A2U2ZQK5-F1
#
_entry.id   AF-A0A2U2ZQK5-F1
#
_cell.length_a   1.000
_cell.length_b   1.000
_cell.length_c   1.000
_cell.angle_alpha   90.00
_cell.angle_beta   90.00
_cell.angle_gamma   90.00
#
_symmetry.space_group_name_H-M   'P 1'
#
loop_
_entity.id
_entity.type
_entity.pdbx_description
1 polymer ?
#
loop_
_entity_poly.entity_id
_entity_poly.type
_entity_poly.pdbx_seq_one_letter_code
_entity_poly.pdbx_strand_id
1 'polypeptide(L)'
;MPLKAYGVLITRAVDTRREGAVDTPHYQIHLTDDQGVHYRAAVNVLSQERPSELLYLVDEDFRHPVTARLAGLAGGWNTLPPGPGGPNLDFVRGNLFDPAKLRTLPPDLPGDGNDLADILDHYVRRAVADPDARLYLFGERFGPEPGVRDKVFGFLPGNGIHDIHMNQGNGRRFRGDDGVWQDGGILIRFPGQDRWVGIFLAFQSQSWHTDDVTGHALEDVDGSRPEPGALPVRIVAALVNPPGPAPEAETVTLLNASPDPVDLTGWRIGDRLGQKSPVPAGTLAAGACRLVPLAGGAQLGNHGGEITLFDAKGLKAHGVSYTGEQAAREGWTVVF
;
A
#
# COMPACT_ATOMS: atom_id res chain seq x y z
N MET A 1 15.48 9.16 -10.75
CA MET A 1 14.21 9.64 -11.35
C MET A 1 13.15 8.66 -10.93
N PRO A 2 11.87 9.05 -10.82
CA PRO A 2 10.79 8.12 -10.51
C PRO A 2 10.85 6.91 -11.45
N LEU A 3 10.23 5.80 -11.02
CA LEU A 3 10.28 4.53 -11.73
C LEU A 3 9.86 4.72 -13.20
N LYS A 4 10.65 4.17 -14.13
CA LYS A 4 10.45 4.46 -15.57
C LYS A 4 9.32 3.63 -16.17
N ALA A 5 9.12 2.42 -15.64
CA ALA A 5 8.14 1.46 -16.13
C ALA A 5 7.32 0.89 -14.96
N TYR A 6 6.63 1.77 -14.22
CA TYR A 6 5.73 1.33 -13.15
C TYR A 6 4.47 0.64 -13.68
N GLY A 7 4.04 -0.40 -12.98
CA GLY A 7 2.83 -1.12 -13.30
C GLY A 7 2.55 -2.29 -12.38
N VAL A 8 1.65 -3.16 -12.82
CA VAL A 8 1.30 -4.42 -12.14
C VAL A 8 1.47 -5.61 -13.07
N LEU A 9 2.18 -6.63 -12.60
CA LEU A 9 2.33 -7.93 -13.26
C LEU A 9 1.33 -8.92 -12.66
N ILE A 10 0.41 -9.44 -13.47
CA ILE A 10 -0.64 -10.37 -13.05
C ILE A 10 -0.31 -11.77 -13.58
N THR A 11 0.05 -12.70 -12.70
CA THR A 11 0.62 -14.00 -13.10
C THR A 11 0.24 -15.12 -12.12
N ARG A 12 0.57 -16.36 -12.49
CA ARG A 12 0.69 -17.48 -11.55
C ARG A 12 2.14 -17.63 -11.09
N ALA A 13 2.34 -18.06 -9.85
CA ALA A 13 3.64 -18.50 -9.37
C ALA A 13 3.89 -19.96 -9.80
N VAL A 14 5.10 -20.24 -10.26
CA VAL A 14 5.52 -21.56 -10.76
C VAL A 14 6.57 -22.19 -9.87
N ASP A 15 7.55 -21.40 -9.43
CA ASP A 15 8.66 -21.86 -8.61
C ASP A 15 9.23 -20.69 -7.80
N THR A 16 10.04 -21.01 -6.80
CA THR A 16 10.69 -20.03 -5.93
C THR A 16 12.14 -20.41 -5.65
N ARG A 17 12.99 -19.39 -5.51
CA ARG A 17 14.39 -19.58 -5.14
C ARG A 17 14.83 -18.53 -4.13
N ARG A 18 15.45 -19.00 -3.05
CA ARG A 18 16.15 -18.14 -2.10
C ARG A 18 17.59 -17.96 -2.52
N GLU A 19 18.05 -16.72 -2.55
CA GLU A 19 19.48 -16.41 -2.57
C GLU A 19 20.00 -16.48 -1.14
N GLY A 20 21.15 -17.11 -0.92
CA GLY A 20 21.81 -17.07 0.40
C GLY A 20 22.37 -15.68 0.71
N ALA A 21 22.77 -15.45 1.96
CA ALA A 21 23.21 -14.15 2.50
C ALA A 21 24.50 -13.52 1.91
N VAL A 22 24.87 -13.82 0.67
CA VAL A 22 26.00 -13.17 -0.03
C VAL A 22 25.47 -12.00 -0.87
N ASP A 23 26.03 -10.81 -0.68
CA ASP A 23 25.66 -9.53 -1.34
C ASP A 23 24.30 -8.93 -0.92
N THR A 24 23.41 -8.60 -1.88
CA THR A 24 22.04 -8.12 -1.64
C THR A 24 21.06 -9.27 -1.92
N PRO A 25 20.74 -10.10 -0.91
CA PRO A 25 19.89 -11.26 -1.11
C PRO A 25 18.50 -10.83 -1.59
N HIS A 26 17.99 -11.55 -2.59
CA HIS A 26 16.60 -11.44 -3.02
C HIS A 26 15.88 -12.77 -2.82
N TYR A 27 14.59 -12.65 -2.54
CA TYR A 27 13.66 -13.74 -2.76
C TYR A 27 13.21 -13.70 -4.22
N GLN A 28 13.51 -14.77 -4.97
CA GLN A 28 13.24 -14.85 -6.40
C GLN A 28 11.99 -15.69 -6.64
N ILE A 29 11.05 -15.17 -7.44
CA ILE A 29 9.82 -15.89 -7.82
C ILE A 29 9.81 -16.10 -9.33
N HIS A 30 9.59 -17.34 -9.76
CA HIS A 30 9.32 -17.67 -11.15
C HIS A 30 7.82 -17.57 -11.41
N LEU A 31 7.46 -16.79 -12.41
CA LEU A 31 6.08 -16.46 -12.73
C LEU A 31 5.77 -16.79 -14.19
N THR A 32 4.50 -17.10 -14.46
CA THR A 32 3.96 -17.23 -15.82
C THR A 32 2.62 -16.53 -15.95
N ASP A 33 2.42 -15.80 -17.04
CA ASP A 33 1.09 -15.29 -17.40
C ASP A 33 0.24 -16.36 -18.13
N ASP A 34 -1.00 -16.01 -18.47
CA ASP A 34 -1.93 -16.91 -19.15
C ASP A 34 -1.53 -17.21 -20.61
N GLN A 35 -0.54 -16.50 -21.17
CA GLN A 35 0.03 -16.75 -22.50
C GLN A 35 1.30 -17.62 -22.45
N GLY A 36 1.74 -18.02 -21.25
CA GLY A 36 2.96 -18.80 -21.05
C GLY A 36 4.24 -17.97 -21.13
N VAL A 37 4.14 -16.63 -21.04
CA VAL A 37 5.32 -15.78 -20.93
C VAL A 37 5.87 -15.89 -19.51
N HIS A 38 7.17 -16.12 -19.42
CA HIS A 38 7.87 -16.24 -18.15
C HIS A 38 8.39 -14.89 -17.66
N TYR A 39 8.35 -14.71 -16.34
CA TYR A 39 8.87 -13.54 -15.64
C TYR A 39 9.61 -13.96 -14.38
N ARG A 40 10.56 -13.14 -13.96
CA ARG A 40 11.19 -13.22 -12.64
C ARG A 40 10.78 -12.00 -11.82
N ALA A 41 10.27 -12.24 -10.62
CA ALA A 41 10.19 -11.19 -9.61
C ALA A 41 11.39 -11.29 -8.67
N ALA A 42 12.10 -10.18 -8.52
CA ALA A 42 13.18 -10.06 -7.54
C ALA A 42 12.69 -9.19 -6.38
N VAL A 43 12.41 -9.83 -5.25
CA VAL A 43 11.93 -9.14 -4.04
C VAL A 43 13.12 -8.96 -3.09
N ASN A 44 13.44 -7.71 -2.75
CA ASN A 44 14.53 -7.41 -1.82
C ASN A 44 14.20 -8.01 -0.45
N VAL A 45 15.15 -8.74 0.16
CA VAL A 45 15.04 -9.18 1.55
C VAL A 45 16.03 -8.48 2.48
N LEU A 46 16.88 -7.60 1.94
CA LEU A 46 17.85 -6.79 2.67
C LEU A 46 18.07 -5.41 1.98
N SER A 47 18.24 -4.34 2.77
CA SER A 47 18.60 -3.02 2.26
C SER A 47 20.11 -2.83 2.08
N GLN A 48 20.48 -1.92 1.17
CA GLN A 48 21.84 -1.44 0.99
C GLN A 48 22.20 -0.27 1.93
N GLU A 49 21.22 0.36 2.58
CA GLU A 49 21.44 1.41 3.60
C GLU A 49 21.30 0.85 5.01
N ARG A 50 21.84 1.56 6.01
CA ARG A 50 21.57 1.26 7.42
C ARG A 50 20.39 2.11 7.92
N PRO A 51 19.44 1.55 8.69
CA PRO A 51 19.33 0.14 9.08
C PRO A 51 19.01 -0.77 7.89
N SER A 52 19.67 -1.93 7.81
CA SER A 52 19.58 -2.77 6.63
C SER A 52 18.34 -3.67 6.63
N GLU A 53 17.75 -3.89 7.79
CA GLU A 53 16.51 -4.65 7.92
C GLU A 53 15.34 -3.90 7.30
N LEU A 54 14.48 -4.66 6.60
CA LEU A 54 13.24 -4.16 6.02
C LEU A 54 12.11 -4.19 7.07
N LEU A 55 11.18 -3.26 6.90
CA LEU A 55 9.86 -3.34 7.46
C LEU A 55 8.99 -4.22 6.55
N TYR A 56 8.20 -5.11 7.15
CA TYR A 56 7.23 -5.91 6.41
C TYR A 56 5.88 -5.95 7.12
N LEU A 57 4.83 -6.12 6.33
CA LEU A 57 3.48 -6.44 6.79
C LEU A 57 2.93 -7.52 5.86
N VAL A 58 2.36 -8.56 6.44
CA VAL A 58 1.45 -9.45 5.73
C VAL A 58 0.05 -9.28 6.31
N ASP A 59 -0.88 -8.82 5.47
CA ASP A 59 -2.30 -8.80 5.75
C ASP A 59 -2.95 -10.03 5.10
N GLU A 60 -3.30 -11.03 5.91
CA GLU A 60 -3.86 -12.29 5.44
C GLU A 60 -5.34 -12.19 5.00
N ASP A 61 -6.02 -11.10 5.30
CA ASP A 61 -7.40 -10.82 4.86
C ASP A 61 -7.49 -9.39 4.32
N PHE A 62 -6.66 -9.09 3.33
CA PHE A 62 -6.51 -7.75 2.78
C PHE A 62 -7.80 -7.26 2.11
N ARG A 63 -8.48 -6.30 2.76
CA ARG A 63 -9.71 -5.68 2.28
C ARG A 63 -9.46 -4.22 1.95
N HIS A 64 -9.40 -3.91 0.66
CA HIS A 64 -9.12 -2.55 0.19
C HIS A 64 -9.76 -2.32 -1.19
N PRO A 65 -10.28 -1.12 -1.50
CA PRO A 65 -10.91 -0.83 -2.80
C PRO A 65 -9.98 -1.01 -4.00
N VAL A 66 -8.66 -1.04 -3.79
CA VAL A 66 -7.67 -1.33 -4.85
C VAL A 66 -7.90 -2.70 -5.50
N THR A 67 -8.38 -3.71 -4.76
CA THR A 67 -8.61 -5.05 -5.33
C THR A 67 -9.74 -5.05 -6.36
N ALA A 68 -10.76 -4.21 -6.16
CA ALA A 68 -11.81 -3.99 -7.15
C ALA A 68 -11.29 -3.25 -8.39
N ARG A 69 -10.35 -2.30 -8.22
CA ARG A 69 -9.72 -1.56 -9.32
C ARG A 69 -8.79 -2.42 -10.18
N LEU A 70 -8.37 -3.58 -9.69
CA LEU A 70 -7.61 -4.58 -10.45
C LEU A 70 -8.52 -5.46 -11.33
N ALA A 71 -9.83 -5.47 -11.08
CA ALA A 71 -10.76 -6.28 -11.86
C ALA A 71 -10.76 -5.85 -13.33
N GLY A 72 -10.72 -6.83 -14.23
CA GLY A 72 -10.72 -6.60 -15.68
C GLY A 72 -9.35 -6.35 -16.31
N LEU A 73 -8.28 -6.21 -15.52
CA LEU A 73 -6.91 -6.25 -16.06
C LEU A 73 -6.57 -7.66 -16.55
N ALA A 74 -5.87 -7.73 -17.68
CA ALA A 74 -5.45 -9.00 -18.27
C ALA A 74 -4.22 -9.58 -17.55
N GLY A 75 -4.06 -10.90 -17.64
CA GLY A 75 -2.82 -11.56 -17.25
C GLY A 75 -1.62 -11.01 -18.02
N GLY A 76 -0.46 -10.95 -17.37
CA GLY A 76 0.76 -10.33 -17.88
C GLY A 76 0.99 -8.92 -17.33
N TRP A 77 1.81 -8.15 -18.04
CA TRP A 77 2.20 -6.81 -17.62
C TRP A 77 1.15 -5.74 -17.97
N ASN A 78 0.78 -4.93 -16.99
CA ASN A 78 -0.10 -3.79 -17.15
C ASN A 78 0.63 -2.52 -16.69
N THR A 79 0.99 -1.63 -17.62
CA THR A 79 1.55 -0.32 -17.28
C THR A 79 0.48 0.55 -16.63
N LEU A 80 0.80 1.16 -15.50
CA LEU A 80 -0.14 2.00 -14.77
C LEU A 80 0.29 3.47 -14.86
N PRO A 81 -0.54 4.38 -15.41
CA PRO A 81 -0.28 5.81 -15.33
C PRO A 81 -0.16 6.26 -13.87
N PRO A 82 0.72 7.24 -13.55
CA PRO A 82 0.83 7.74 -12.19
C PRO A 82 -0.45 8.47 -11.78
N GLY A 83 -0.89 8.25 -10.55
CA GLY A 83 -1.98 8.99 -9.92
C GLY A 83 -3.00 8.14 -9.16
N PRO A 84 -3.96 8.81 -8.50
CA PRO A 84 -4.94 8.16 -7.64
C PRO A 84 -6.02 7.40 -8.41
N GLY A 85 -6.22 7.66 -9.70
CA GLY A 85 -7.37 7.09 -10.45
C GLY A 85 -7.29 5.58 -10.67
N GLY A 86 -6.08 5.01 -10.69
CA GLY A 86 -5.84 3.60 -11.00
C GLY A 86 -5.70 2.70 -9.76
N PRO A 87 -5.34 1.43 -9.98
CA PRO A 87 -5.02 0.47 -8.93
C PRO A 87 -3.60 0.66 -8.35
N ASN A 88 -2.94 1.80 -8.61
CA ASN A 88 -1.62 2.12 -8.11
C ASN A 88 -1.56 2.02 -6.58
N LEU A 89 -0.45 1.50 -6.06
CA LEU A 89 -0.16 1.48 -4.63
C LEU A 89 0.55 2.78 -4.23
N ASP A 90 0.15 3.30 -3.07
CA ASP A 90 0.81 4.40 -2.37
C ASP A 90 0.59 4.18 -0.87
N PHE A 91 1.65 3.95 -0.11
CA PHE A 91 1.59 3.58 1.30
C PHE A 91 1.22 4.79 2.16
N VAL A 92 1.56 6.00 1.71
CA VAL A 92 1.26 7.24 2.41
C VAL A 92 -0.16 7.73 2.08
N ARG A 93 -0.56 7.72 0.81
CA ARG A 93 -1.83 8.32 0.33
C ARG A 93 -2.94 7.32 0.12
N GLY A 94 -2.58 6.07 -0.19
CA GLY A 94 -3.51 5.03 -0.57
C GLY A 94 -4.20 4.33 0.60
N ASN A 95 -3.88 4.65 1.86
CA ASN A 95 -4.50 4.05 3.06
C ASN A 95 -4.58 2.52 3.03
N LEU A 96 -3.58 1.86 2.45
CA LEU A 96 -3.54 0.41 2.24
C LEU A 96 -3.55 -0.38 3.56
N PHE A 97 -2.87 0.16 4.57
CA PHE A 97 -2.73 -0.44 5.90
C PHE A 97 -2.33 0.63 6.92
N ASP A 98 -2.35 0.27 8.20
CA ASP A 98 -1.78 1.09 9.28
C ASP A 98 -0.27 0.89 9.35
N PRO A 99 0.57 1.92 9.09
CA PRO A 99 2.03 1.80 9.13
C PRO A 99 2.56 1.24 10.45
N ALA A 100 1.88 1.48 11.58
CA ALA A 100 2.29 0.98 12.89
C ALA A 100 2.24 -0.56 12.99
N LYS A 101 1.52 -1.24 12.07
CA LYS A 101 1.46 -2.71 12.00
C LYS A 101 2.67 -3.35 11.32
N LEU A 102 3.49 -2.56 10.63
CA LEU A 102 4.74 -3.08 10.05
C LEU A 102 5.65 -3.61 11.14
N ARG A 103 6.36 -4.69 10.85
CA ARG A 103 7.31 -5.33 11.78
C ARG A 103 8.70 -5.32 11.16
N THR A 104 9.72 -5.27 11.99
CA THR A 104 11.09 -5.53 11.58
C THR A 104 11.33 -7.04 11.61
N LEU A 105 11.93 -7.61 10.58
CA LEU A 105 12.55 -8.93 10.66
C LEU A 105 14.00 -8.84 10.23
N PRO A 106 14.88 -9.67 10.82
CA PRO A 106 16.18 -9.92 10.24
C PRO A 106 16.00 -10.54 8.83
N PRO A 107 16.96 -10.29 7.93
CA PRO A 107 16.84 -10.69 6.53
C PRO A 107 16.94 -12.20 6.28
N ASP A 108 17.74 -12.90 7.08
CA ASP A 108 18.02 -14.33 7.00
C ASP A 108 18.42 -14.83 8.39
N LEU A 109 17.70 -15.81 8.95
CA LEU A 109 18.05 -16.47 10.21
C LEU A 109 17.88 -17.99 10.07
N PRO A 110 18.75 -18.81 10.70
CA PRO A 110 18.53 -20.25 10.75
C PRO A 110 17.24 -20.61 11.51
N GLY A 111 16.35 -21.36 10.87
CA GLY A 111 15.06 -21.81 11.44
C GLY A 111 13.89 -21.37 10.56
N ASP A 112 12.70 -21.97 10.75
CA ASP A 112 11.54 -21.65 9.91
C ASP A 112 10.72 -20.49 10.51
N GLY A 113 10.33 -19.54 9.66
CA GLY A 113 9.40 -18.46 9.98
C GLY A 113 10.03 -17.31 10.79
N ASN A 114 11.35 -17.17 10.77
CA ASN A 114 12.06 -16.19 11.57
C ASN A 114 12.76 -15.10 10.75
N ASP A 115 12.66 -15.16 9.41
CA ASP A 115 13.15 -14.14 8.50
C ASP A 115 12.14 -13.76 7.40
N LEU A 116 12.46 -12.72 6.62
CA LEU A 116 11.58 -12.23 5.57
C LEU A 116 11.45 -13.21 4.40
N ALA A 117 12.51 -13.97 4.08
CA ALA A 117 12.48 -14.96 3.02
C ALA A 117 11.52 -16.12 3.36
N ASP A 118 11.45 -16.55 4.62
CA ASP A 118 10.49 -17.54 5.12
C ASP A 118 9.06 -17.10 4.97
N ILE A 119 8.78 -15.85 5.32
CA ILE A 119 7.45 -15.30 5.20
C ILE A 119 7.03 -15.27 3.73
N LEU A 120 7.88 -14.73 2.85
CA LEU A 120 7.61 -14.73 1.42
C LEU A 120 7.42 -16.15 0.89
N ASP A 121 8.27 -17.09 1.29
CA ASP A 121 8.22 -18.48 0.84
C ASP A 121 6.96 -19.20 1.29
N HIS A 122 6.50 -18.98 2.51
CA HIS A 122 5.24 -19.53 3.01
C HIS A 122 4.06 -19.16 2.10
N TYR A 123 3.89 -17.86 1.79
CA TYR A 123 2.74 -17.40 1.00
C TYR A 123 2.88 -17.72 -0.50
N VAL A 124 4.08 -17.60 -1.06
CA VAL A 124 4.29 -17.87 -2.48
C VAL A 124 4.21 -19.37 -2.78
N ARG A 125 4.73 -20.26 -1.91
CA ARG A 125 4.55 -21.72 -2.09
C ARG A 125 3.09 -22.15 -2.02
N ARG A 126 2.27 -21.50 -1.18
CA ARG A 126 0.82 -21.71 -1.17
C ARG A 126 0.21 -21.36 -2.53
N ALA A 127 0.64 -20.25 -3.13
CA ALA A 127 0.18 -19.84 -4.45
C ALA A 127 0.71 -20.75 -5.59
N VAL A 128 1.91 -21.31 -5.46
CA VAL A 128 2.42 -22.34 -6.41
C VAL A 128 1.57 -23.61 -6.36
N ALA A 129 1.15 -24.01 -5.15
CA ALA A 129 0.33 -25.21 -4.94
C ALA A 129 -1.14 -25.06 -5.37
N ASP A 130 -1.62 -23.82 -5.52
CA ASP A 130 -2.99 -23.51 -5.93
C ASP A 130 -3.02 -23.03 -7.40
N PRO A 131 -3.52 -23.84 -8.35
CA PRO A 131 -3.51 -23.48 -9.76
C PRO A 131 -4.42 -22.29 -10.12
N ASP A 132 -5.37 -21.95 -9.25
CA ASP A 132 -6.29 -20.82 -9.44
C ASP A 132 -5.77 -19.55 -8.76
N ALA A 133 -4.76 -19.65 -7.90
CA ALA A 133 -4.15 -18.49 -7.29
C ALA A 133 -3.54 -17.54 -8.34
N ARG A 134 -3.61 -16.24 -8.05
CA ARG A 134 -3.02 -15.19 -8.89
C ARG A 134 -2.21 -14.23 -8.03
N LEU A 135 -1.00 -13.91 -8.50
CA LEU A 135 -0.14 -12.89 -7.94
C LEU A 135 -0.27 -11.61 -8.76
N TYR A 136 -0.34 -10.50 -8.04
CA TYR A 136 -0.35 -9.14 -8.56
C TYR A 136 0.85 -8.43 -7.96
N LEU A 137 1.91 -8.28 -8.75
CA LEU A 137 3.17 -7.69 -8.29
C LEU A 137 3.28 -6.28 -8.82
N PHE A 138 3.44 -5.31 -7.93
CA PHE A 138 3.61 -3.89 -8.25
C PHE A 138 5.09 -3.51 -8.11
N GLY A 139 5.57 -2.69 -9.04
CA GLY A 139 6.97 -2.28 -9.09
C GLY A 139 7.38 -1.82 -10.49
N GLU A 140 8.68 -1.85 -10.78
CA GLU A 140 9.25 -1.50 -12.09
C GLU A 140 9.54 -2.74 -12.93
N ARG A 141 9.13 -2.71 -14.20
CA ARG A 141 9.43 -3.78 -15.16
C ARG A 141 10.86 -3.67 -15.69
N PHE A 142 11.54 -4.81 -15.80
CA PHE A 142 12.73 -4.97 -16.64
C PHE A 142 12.49 -5.95 -17.79
N GLY A 143 13.25 -5.78 -18.87
CA GLY A 143 13.09 -6.57 -20.09
C GLY A 143 11.77 -6.31 -20.83
N PRO A 144 11.38 -7.17 -21.79
CA PRO A 144 12.07 -8.41 -22.17
C PRO A 144 13.42 -8.13 -22.85
N GLU A 145 14.40 -8.99 -22.62
CA GLU A 145 15.76 -8.95 -23.16
C GLU A 145 15.95 -10.11 -24.16
N PRO A 146 15.75 -9.92 -25.48
CA PRO A 146 15.61 -11.00 -26.47
C PRO A 146 16.74 -12.02 -26.51
N GLY A 147 17.98 -11.61 -26.21
CA GLY A 147 19.17 -12.45 -26.27
C GLY A 147 19.77 -12.81 -24.91
N VAL A 148 19.16 -12.37 -23.81
CA VAL A 148 19.69 -12.57 -22.45
C VAL A 148 18.77 -13.54 -21.72
N ARG A 149 19.31 -14.66 -21.24
CA ARG A 149 18.55 -15.59 -20.41
C ARG A 149 18.40 -15.03 -19.00
N ASP A 150 17.27 -15.32 -18.37
CA ASP A 150 17.12 -15.08 -16.96
C ASP A 150 18.21 -15.83 -16.16
N LYS A 151 18.90 -15.11 -15.28
CA LYS A 151 20.05 -15.64 -14.54
C LYS A 151 19.68 -16.63 -13.42
N VAL A 152 18.42 -16.67 -13.00
CA VAL A 152 17.95 -17.47 -11.85
C VAL A 152 17.23 -18.74 -12.31
N PHE A 153 16.30 -18.58 -13.25
CA PHE A 153 15.39 -19.62 -13.74
C PHE A 153 15.64 -20.02 -15.21
N GLY A 154 16.55 -19.33 -15.93
CA GLY A 154 17.07 -19.78 -17.23
C GLY A 154 16.15 -19.61 -18.45
N PHE A 155 14.95 -19.05 -18.27
CA PHE A 155 14.02 -18.78 -19.38
C PHE A 155 14.55 -17.66 -20.30
N LEU A 156 14.04 -17.62 -21.54
CA LEU A 156 14.41 -16.63 -22.57
C LEU A 156 13.12 -16.11 -23.24
N PRO A 157 12.95 -14.79 -23.44
CA PRO A 157 13.84 -13.70 -23.02
C PRO A 157 13.84 -13.48 -21.50
N GLY A 158 14.94 -12.95 -20.97
CA GLY A 158 14.99 -12.42 -19.60
C GLY A 158 13.97 -11.29 -19.45
N ASN A 159 13.13 -11.34 -18.43
CA ASN A 159 11.96 -10.48 -18.29
C ASN A 159 11.47 -10.54 -16.85
N GLY A 160 10.93 -9.46 -16.32
CA GLY A 160 10.52 -9.48 -14.92
C GLY A 160 10.19 -8.14 -14.31
N ILE A 161 10.19 -8.14 -12.98
CA ILE A 161 9.81 -7.01 -12.14
C ILE A 161 10.72 -6.91 -10.91
N HIS A 162 11.02 -5.69 -10.48
CA HIS A 162 11.76 -5.35 -9.26
C HIS A 162 11.13 -4.11 -8.58
N ASP A 163 11.79 -3.55 -7.56
CA ASP A 163 11.33 -2.40 -6.77
C ASP A 163 9.94 -2.65 -6.12
N ILE A 164 9.79 -3.86 -5.59
CA ILE A 164 8.56 -4.39 -4.96
C ILE A 164 8.53 -3.99 -3.47
N HIS A 165 8.69 -2.70 -3.20
CA HIS A 165 8.65 -2.09 -1.87
C HIS A 165 8.16 -0.64 -1.97
N MET A 166 8.03 0.07 -0.85
CA MET A 166 7.74 1.50 -0.84
C MET A 166 8.80 2.27 -1.67
N ASN A 167 8.37 3.06 -2.63
CA ASN A 167 9.22 3.77 -3.62
C ASN A 167 9.08 5.29 -3.46
N GLN A 168 9.04 5.73 -2.20
CA GLN A 168 8.96 7.14 -1.82
C GLN A 168 9.56 7.35 -0.42
N GLY A 169 9.81 8.61 -0.07
CA GLY A 169 10.37 8.99 1.23
C GLY A 169 11.83 8.61 1.42
N ASN A 170 12.59 8.34 0.35
CA ASN A 170 13.97 7.89 0.46
C ASN A 170 14.91 8.98 1.00
N GLY A 171 16.01 8.53 1.62
CA GLY A 171 17.14 9.40 1.97
C GLY A 171 17.85 9.98 0.73
N ARG A 172 18.74 10.96 0.94
CA ARG A 172 19.39 11.73 -0.14
C ARG A 172 20.00 10.89 -1.27
N ARG A 173 20.55 9.72 -0.95
CA ARG A 173 21.21 8.83 -1.93
C ARG A 173 20.22 8.24 -2.94
N PHE A 174 19.03 7.86 -2.50
CA PHE A 174 18.00 7.20 -3.32
C PHE A 174 16.77 8.09 -3.57
N ARG A 175 16.82 9.36 -3.14
CA ARG A 175 15.78 10.37 -3.41
C ARG A 175 15.36 10.43 -4.87
N GLY A 176 16.28 10.12 -5.79
CA GLY A 176 15.99 10.05 -7.20
C GLY A 176 14.81 9.13 -7.52
N ASP A 177 14.63 8.04 -6.79
CA ASP A 177 13.69 6.97 -7.11
C ASP A 177 12.30 7.23 -6.52
N ASP A 178 12.16 8.29 -5.71
CA ASP A 178 10.88 8.70 -5.12
C ASP A 178 9.84 9.11 -6.16
N GLY A 179 8.57 8.81 -5.85
CA GLY A 179 7.43 9.24 -6.62
C GLY A 179 6.12 8.85 -5.95
N VAL A 180 5.07 9.61 -6.23
CA VAL A 180 3.72 9.32 -5.72
C VAL A 180 3.04 8.24 -6.57
N TRP A 181 2.18 7.41 -5.96
CA TRP A 181 1.42 6.37 -6.67
C TRP A 181 2.27 5.38 -7.50
N GLN A 182 3.46 5.04 -7.00
CA GLN A 182 4.36 4.09 -7.63
C GLN A 182 4.99 3.10 -6.62
N ASP A 183 4.37 2.93 -5.45
CA ASP A 183 4.89 1.97 -4.48
C ASP A 183 4.71 0.54 -5.00
N GLY A 184 5.66 -0.31 -4.65
CA GLY A 184 5.64 -1.73 -4.92
C GLY A 184 4.94 -2.54 -3.82
N GLY A 185 4.68 -3.80 -4.13
CA GLY A 185 4.02 -4.72 -3.21
C GLY A 185 3.52 -5.97 -3.92
N ILE A 186 3.09 -6.96 -3.14
CA ILE A 186 2.54 -8.22 -3.68
C ILE A 186 1.14 -8.39 -3.13
N LEU A 187 0.16 -8.56 -4.01
CA LEU A 187 -1.16 -9.05 -3.64
C LEU A 187 -1.34 -10.47 -4.19
N ILE A 188 -1.88 -11.37 -3.39
CA ILE A 188 -2.16 -12.75 -3.78
C ILE A 188 -3.65 -13.01 -3.63
N ARG A 189 -4.32 -13.37 -4.72
CA ARG A 189 -5.71 -13.82 -4.72
C ARG A 189 -5.74 -15.34 -4.61
N PHE A 190 -6.50 -15.86 -3.66
CA PHE A 190 -6.87 -17.28 -3.54
C PHE A 190 -8.37 -17.46 -3.82
N PRO A 191 -8.80 -17.65 -5.09
CA PRO A 191 -10.21 -17.63 -5.48
C PRO A 191 -11.11 -18.54 -4.64
N GLY A 192 -10.67 -19.79 -4.39
CA GLY A 192 -11.43 -20.78 -3.63
C GLY A 192 -11.70 -20.41 -2.17
N GLN A 193 -11.00 -19.42 -1.61
CA GLN A 193 -11.19 -18.93 -0.23
C GLN A 193 -11.85 -17.55 -0.16
N ASP A 194 -12.18 -16.96 -1.31
CA ASP A 194 -12.57 -15.56 -1.44
C ASP A 194 -11.64 -14.57 -0.70
N ARG A 195 -10.34 -14.89 -0.69
CA ARG A 195 -9.33 -14.18 0.09
C ARG A 195 -8.31 -13.46 -0.78
N TRP A 196 -7.88 -12.31 -0.27
CA TRP A 196 -6.71 -11.57 -0.71
C TRP A 196 -5.69 -11.55 0.42
N VAL A 197 -4.41 -11.76 0.08
CA VAL A 197 -3.28 -11.54 0.97
C VAL A 197 -2.47 -10.36 0.42
N GLY A 198 -2.16 -9.38 1.25
CA GLY A 198 -1.30 -8.25 0.90
C GLY A 198 0.05 -8.35 1.60
N ILE A 199 1.15 -8.24 0.86
CA ILE A 199 2.51 -8.23 1.38
C ILE A 199 3.16 -6.89 1.00
N PHE A 200 3.53 -6.13 2.01
CA PHE A 200 4.04 -4.77 1.87
C PHE A 200 5.40 -4.65 2.54
N LEU A 201 6.36 -4.04 1.85
CA LEU A 201 7.74 -3.88 2.29
C LEU A 201 8.14 -2.41 2.26
N ALA A 202 8.88 -1.94 3.26
CA ALA A 202 9.44 -0.58 3.28
C ALA A 202 10.81 -0.60 3.96
N PHE A 203 11.68 0.34 3.60
CA PHE A 203 12.95 0.51 4.31
C PHE A 203 12.75 1.33 5.58
N GLN A 204 13.48 1.00 6.64
CA GLN A 204 13.40 1.75 7.90
C GLN A 204 13.89 3.20 7.76
N SER A 205 14.72 3.50 6.76
CA SER A 205 15.21 4.85 6.47
C SER A 205 14.19 5.73 5.75
N GLN A 206 13.07 5.17 5.27
CA GLN A 206 12.08 5.92 4.51
C GLN A 206 11.15 6.73 5.41
N SER A 207 10.84 7.94 4.96
CA SER A 207 9.90 8.85 5.61
C SER A 207 8.45 8.49 5.31
N TRP A 208 7.60 8.58 6.33
CA TRP A 208 6.14 8.44 6.24
C TRP A 208 5.41 9.79 6.02
N HIS A 209 6.18 10.87 5.93
CA HIS A 209 5.71 12.18 5.50
C HIS A 209 6.46 12.60 4.24
N THR A 210 5.72 12.61 3.12
CA THR A 210 6.26 12.81 1.78
C THR A 210 5.49 13.89 1.04
N ASP A 211 6.19 14.64 0.19
CA ASP A 211 5.61 15.64 -0.70
C ASP A 211 4.61 15.03 -1.70
N ASP A 212 3.45 15.68 -1.86
CA ASP A 212 2.30 15.19 -2.64
C ASP A 212 2.50 15.19 -4.16
N VAL A 213 3.61 15.73 -4.65
CA VAL A 213 3.94 15.75 -6.08
C VAL A 213 5.11 14.83 -6.39
N THR A 214 6.15 14.90 -5.56
CA THR A 214 7.44 14.25 -5.81
C THR A 214 7.64 12.95 -5.05
N GLY A 215 6.88 12.70 -3.98
CA GLY A 215 7.13 11.57 -3.07
C GLY A 215 8.39 11.74 -2.21
N HIS A 216 9.10 12.87 -2.31
CA HIS A 216 10.28 13.13 -1.48
C HIS A 216 9.90 13.26 0.00
N ALA A 217 10.78 12.81 0.89
CA ALA A 217 10.64 13.10 2.31
C ALA A 217 10.52 14.62 2.55
N LEU A 218 9.52 15.03 3.34
CA LEU A 218 9.36 16.41 3.75
C LEU A 218 10.49 16.81 4.71
N GLU A 219 11.02 18.01 4.55
CA GLU A 219 12.02 18.58 5.45
C GLU A 219 11.35 19.15 6.71
N ASP A 220 12.08 19.22 7.82
CA ASP A 220 11.64 19.81 9.10
C ASP A 220 10.37 19.19 9.74
N VAL A 221 10.06 17.93 9.41
CA VAL A 221 9.00 17.15 10.07
C VAL A 221 9.56 15.82 10.57
N ASP A 222 8.92 15.25 11.59
CA ASP A 222 9.22 13.89 12.02
C ASP A 222 8.65 12.89 10.99
N GLY A 223 9.51 12.41 10.10
CA GLY A 223 9.16 11.41 9.09
C GLY A 223 9.16 9.98 9.60
N SER A 224 9.40 9.75 10.90
CA SER A 224 9.44 8.40 11.45
C SER A 224 8.10 7.69 11.28
N ARG A 225 8.17 6.36 11.24
CA ARG A 225 6.98 5.53 11.20
C ARG A 225 6.14 5.76 12.46
N PRO A 226 4.83 6.01 12.35
CA PRO A 226 3.96 6.14 13.51
C PRO A 226 4.05 4.92 14.44
N GLU A 227 4.17 5.18 15.74
CA GLU A 227 4.11 4.13 16.76
C GLU A 227 2.67 3.68 17.01
N PRO A 228 2.44 2.40 17.38
CA PRO A 228 1.10 1.90 17.70
C PRO A 228 0.40 2.76 18.76
N GLY A 229 -0.79 3.28 18.42
CA GLY A 229 -1.60 4.09 19.34
C GLY A 229 -1.10 5.52 19.55
N ALA A 230 -0.07 5.98 18.83
CA ALA A 230 0.48 7.32 18.98
C ALA A 230 -0.34 8.42 18.28
N LEU A 231 -1.29 8.05 17.41
CA LEU A 231 -2.10 9.01 16.63
C LEU A 231 -3.23 9.59 17.50
N PRO A 232 -3.21 10.90 17.85
CA PRO A 232 -4.15 11.47 18.81
C PRO A 232 -5.59 11.46 18.31
N VAL A 233 -5.82 11.90 17.07
CA VAL A 233 -7.15 11.99 16.46
C VAL A 233 -7.28 10.95 15.37
N ARG A 234 -8.34 10.15 15.43
CA ARG A 234 -8.59 9.01 14.54
C ARG A 234 -9.93 9.13 13.85
N ILE A 235 -10.01 8.66 12.62
CA ILE A 235 -11.26 8.38 11.93
C ILE A 235 -11.76 7.03 12.43
N VAL A 236 -12.95 6.98 13.03
CA VAL A 236 -13.52 5.76 13.61
C VAL A 236 -14.79 5.29 12.91
N ALA A 237 -15.45 6.18 12.16
CA ALA A 237 -16.64 5.83 11.39
C ALA A 237 -16.88 6.82 10.25
N ALA A 238 -17.62 6.42 9.23
CA ALA A 238 -18.10 7.30 8.17
C ALA A 238 -19.47 6.88 7.63
N LEU A 239 -20.36 7.83 7.41
CA LEU A 239 -21.58 7.63 6.62
C LEU A 239 -21.24 7.94 5.17
N VAL A 240 -20.90 6.89 4.42
CA VAL A 240 -20.41 6.99 3.04
C VAL A 240 -21.53 6.91 2.00
N ASN A 241 -22.67 6.31 2.36
CA ASN A 241 -23.83 6.11 1.46
C ASN A 241 -25.11 6.58 2.17
N PRO A 242 -25.30 7.90 2.38
CA PRO A 242 -26.47 8.45 3.08
C PRO A 242 -27.75 8.37 2.21
N PRO A 243 -28.93 8.23 2.82
CA PRO A 243 -30.18 8.22 2.06
C PRO A 243 -30.52 9.63 1.56
N GLY A 244 -31.15 9.69 0.39
CA GLY A 244 -31.71 10.93 -0.16
C GLY A 244 -31.09 11.35 -1.50
N PRO A 245 -31.59 12.46 -2.09
CA PRO A 245 -31.06 12.94 -3.35
C PRO A 245 -29.68 13.58 -3.16
N ALA A 246 -28.89 13.60 -4.24
CA ALA A 246 -27.66 14.38 -4.28
C ALA A 246 -27.93 15.89 -4.00
N PRO A 247 -26.99 16.62 -3.37
CA PRO A 247 -25.71 16.15 -2.84
C PRO A 247 -25.89 15.28 -1.58
N GLU A 248 -25.20 14.14 -1.55
CA GLU A 248 -25.24 13.16 -0.47
C GLU A 248 -24.72 13.78 0.84
N ALA A 249 -25.45 13.59 1.95
CA ALA A 249 -25.11 14.12 3.27
C ALA A 249 -24.05 13.26 3.99
N GLU A 250 -22.89 13.11 3.37
CA GLU A 250 -21.79 12.28 3.86
C GLU A 250 -21.18 12.86 5.15
N THR A 251 -20.78 11.99 6.07
CA THR A 251 -20.15 12.41 7.32
C THR A 251 -19.00 11.50 7.73
N VAL A 252 -18.03 12.05 8.46
CA VAL A 252 -16.92 11.33 9.08
C VAL A 252 -16.93 11.57 10.58
N THR A 253 -16.79 10.51 11.37
CA THR A 253 -16.69 10.59 12.83
C THR A 253 -15.23 10.54 13.25
N LEU A 254 -14.76 11.60 13.90
CA LEU A 254 -13.45 11.70 14.51
C LEU A 254 -13.52 11.35 15.99
N LEU A 255 -12.51 10.67 16.52
CA LEU A 255 -12.29 10.42 17.94
C LEU A 255 -10.95 11.01 18.36
N ASN A 256 -10.92 11.76 19.46
CA ASN A 256 -9.66 12.04 20.15
C ASN A 256 -9.34 10.89 21.12
N ALA A 257 -8.39 10.04 20.75
CA ALA A 257 -7.92 8.89 21.52
C ALA A 257 -6.78 9.24 22.50
N SER A 258 -6.33 10.50 22.51
CA SER A 258 -5.28 10.98 23.42
C SER A 258 -5.86 11.50 24.75
N PRO A 259 -5.03 11.62 25.81
CA PRO A 259 -5.48 12.16 27.10
C PRO A 259 -5.66 13.69 27.10
N ASP A 260 -5.22 14.38 26.05
CA ASP A 260 -5.20 15.84 25.98
C ASP A 260 -6.21 16.39 24.96
N PRO A 261 -6.80 17.57 25.20
CA PRO A 261 -7.63 18.23 24.20
C PRO A 261 -6.84 18.61 22.95
N VAL A 262 -7.43 18.40 21.77
CA VAL A 262 -6.79 18.72 20.47
C VAL A 262 -7.55 19.86 19.77
N ASP A 263 -6.85 20.90 19.34
CA ASP A 263 -7.42 21.95 18.50
C ASP A 263 -7.50 21.49 17.03
N LEU A 264 -8.72 21.43 16.48
CA LEU A 264 -9.00 21.03 15.11
C LEU A 264 -8.97 22.21 14.11
N THR A 265 -8.58 23.40 14.55
CA THR A 265 -8.46 24.58 13.67
C THR A 265 -7.51 24.30 12.51
N GLY A 266 -8.01 24.47 11.27
CA GLY A 266 -7.23 24.25 10.05
C GLY A 266 -7.16 22.80 9.56
N TRP A 267 -7.68 21.83 10.32
CA TRP A 267 -7.71 20.42 9.93
C TRP A 267 -8.63 20.18 8.74
N ARG A 268 -8.34 19.13 7.98
CA ARG A 268 -9.09 18.78 6.75
C ARG A 268 -9.28 17.29 6.63
N ILE A 269 -10.36 16.87 5.99
CA ILE A 269 -10.57 15.49 5.52
C ILE A 269 -10.39 15.52 4.01
N GLY A 270 -9.64 14.57 3.45
CA GLY A 270 -9.54 14.39 2.01
C GLY A 270 -9.98 13.02 1.54
N ASP A 271 -10.45 12.98 0.31
CA ASP A 271 -10.71 11.75 -0.42
C ASP A 271 -9.47 11.27 -1.20
N ARG A 272 -9.60 10.12 -1.86
CA ARG A 272 -8.53 9.55 -2.69
C ARG A 272 -8.10 10.48 -3.84
N LEU A 273 -9.01 11.25 -4.41
CA LEU A 273 -8.72 12.15 -5.54
C LEU A 273 -8.06 13.47 -5.09
N GLY A 274 -7.80 13.62 -3.79
CA GLY A 274 -7.13 14.77 -3.21
C GLY A 274 -8.06 15.97 -2.98
N GLN A 275 -9.37 15.83 -3.19
CA GLN A 275 -10.32 16.86 -2.79
C GLN A 275 -10.39 16.92 -1.27
N LYS A 276 -10.60 18.12 -0.70
CA LYS A 276 -10.51 18.35 0.74
C LYS A 276 -11.76 19.06 1.27
N SER A 277 -12.33 18.51 2.34
CA SER A 277 -13.35 19.13 3.17
C SER A 277 -12.72 19.73 4.43
N PRO A 278 -13.11 20.95 4.85
CA PRO A 278 -12.67 21.49 6.13
C PRO A 278 -13.28 20.71 7.29
N VAL A 279 -12.48 20.48 8.34
CA VAL A 279 -13.01 20.10 9.65
C VAL A 279 -13.41 21.39 10.37
N PRO A 280 -14.63 21.50 10.93
CA PRO A 280 -15.02 22.70 11.65
C PRO A 280 -14.05 22.98 12.81
N ALA A 281 -13.64 24.23 12.99
CA ALA A 281 -12.69 24.61 14.03
C ALA A 281 -13.21 24.30 15.44
N GLY A 282 -12.30 24.30 16.42
CA GLY A 282 -12.62 24.10 17.83
C GLY A 282 -11.90 22.91 18.45
N THR A 283 -11.93 22.88 19.78
CA THR A 283 -11.24 21.87 20.58
C THR A 283 -12.05 20.58 20.67
N LEU A 284 -11.42 19.45 20.36
CA LEU A 284 -11.93 18.11 20.63
C LEU A 284 -11.35 17.60 21.95
N ALA A 285 -12.19 17.52 22.99
CA ALA A 285 -11.78 17.03 24.31
C ALA A 285 -11.27 15.58 24.25
N ALA A 286 -10.47 15.19 25.23
CA ALA A 286 -9.98 13.81 25.38
C ALA A 286 -11.16 12.81 25.44
N GLY A 287 -11.07 11.73 24.66
CA GLY A 287 -12.12 10.70 24.55
C GLY A 287 -13.40 11.14 23.84
N ALA A 288 -13.49 12.39 23.37
CA ALA A 288 -14.68 12.88 22.69
C ALA A 288 -14.69 12.52 21.21
N CYS A 289 -15.89 12.32 20.68
CA CYS A 289 -16.14 12.16 19.24
C CYS A 289 -16.70 13.44 18.63
N ARG A 290 -16.41 13.67 17.35
CA ARG A 290 -17.01 14.74 16.55
C ARG A 290 -17.47 14.19 15.21
N LEU A 291 -18.75 14.41 14.91
CA LEU A 291 -19.30 14.18 13.57
C LEU A 291 -18.97 15.38 12.68
N VAL A 292 -18.36 15.12 11.53
CA VAL A 292 -17.92 16.12 10.55
C VAL A 292 -18.67 15.89 9.25
N PRO A 293 -19.61 16.78 8.87
CA PRO A 293 -20.21 16.77 7.54
C PRO A 293 -19.15 17.10 6.48
N LEU A 294 -19.17 16.38 5.36
CA LEU A 294 -18.32 16.73 4.23
C LEU A 294 -18.87 17.91 3.44
N ALA A 295 -17.96 18.75 2.96
CA ALA A 295 -18.22 19.91 2.12
C ALA A 295 -16.99 20.17 1.23
N GLY A 296 -17.04 21.19 0.38
CA GLY A 296 -15.85 21.66 -0.34
C GLY A 296 -15.31 20.72 -1.43
N GLY A 297 -16.13 19.76 -1.89
CA GLY A 297 -15.85 18.91 -3.05
C GLY A 297 -15.27 17.52 -2.74
N ALA A 298 -14.87 17.24 -1.49
CA ALA A 298 -14.53 15.88 -1.09
C ALA A 298 -15.78 15.00 -1.09
N GLN A 299 -15.65 13.78 -1.63
CA GLN A 299 -16.76 12.82 -1.77
C GLN A 299 -16.33 11.42 -1.36
N LEU A 300 -17.23 10.68 -0.70
CA LEU A 300 -17.03 9.30 -0.27
C LEU A 300 -17.76 8.35 -1.21
N GLY A 301 -17.04 7.80 -2.19
CA GLY A 301 -17.66 6.92 -3.20
C GLY A 301 -18.39 5.70 -2.61
N ASN A 302 -19.61 5.44 -3.09
CA ASN A 302 -20.44 4.29 -2.74
C ASN A 302 -19.88 2.91 -3.18
N HIS A 303 -18.78 2.92 -3.95
CA HIS A 303 -18.10 1.71 -4.45
C HIS A 303 -16.78 1.42 -3.73
N GLY A 304 -16.58 2.05 -2.57
CA GLY A 304 -15.35 1.98 -1.80
C GLY A 304 -14.46 3.17 -2.06
N GLY A 305 -13.62 3.49 -1.06
CA GLY A 305 -12.81 4.68 -1.07
C GLY A 305 -11.83 4.74 0.10
N GLU A 306 -11.13 5.86 0.16
CA GLU A 306 -10.08 6.14 1.12
C GLU A 306 -10.36 7.52 1.71
N ILE A 307 -10.26 7.62 3.04
CA ILE A 307 -10.52 8.85 3.80
C ILE A 307 -9.26 9.19 4.57
N THR A 308 -8.71 10.37 4.33
CA THR A 308 -7.49 10.84 4.97
C THR A 308 -7.76 12.06 5.83
N LEU A 309 -7.34 12.04 7.08
CA LEU A 309 -7.38 13.18 7.99
C LEU A 309 -6.02 13.90 7.93
N PHE A 310 -6.07 15.20 7.70
CA PHE A 310 -4.91 16.09 7.69
C PHE A 310 -4.97 17.06 8.86
N ASP A 311 -3.83 17.28 9.50
CA ASP A 311 -3.68 18.29 10.54
C ASP A 311 -3.65 19.73 9.96
N ALA A 312 -3.48 20.72 10.84
CA ALA A 312 -3.40 22.13 10.46
C ALA A 312 -2.19 22.48 9.57
N LYS A 313 -1.14 21.65 9.58
CA LYS A 313 0.06 21.79 8.74
C LYS A 313 -0.10 21.08 7.39
N GLY A 314 -1.19 20.34 7.21
CA GLY A 314 -1.43 19.53 6.02
C GLY A 314 -0.76 18.16 6.05
N LEU A 315 -0.19 17.75 7.19
CA LEU A 315 0.37 16.40 7.36
C LEU A 315 -0.75 15.40 7.60
N LYS A 316 -0.57 14.18 7.08
CA LYS A 316 -1.51 13.09 7.34
C LYS A 316 -1.46 12.72 8.82
N ALA A 317 -2.60 12.90 9.51
CA ALA A 317 -2.79 12.55 10.91
C ALA A 317 -3.39 11.15 11.10
N HIS A 318 -4.29 10.72 10.20
CA HIS A 318 -4.88 9.38 10.20
C HIS A 318 -5.44 9.07 8.81
N GLY A 319 -5.70 7.81 8.51
CA GLY A 319 -6.39 7.43 7.28
C GLY A 319 -7.02 6.05 7.38
N VAL A 320 -8.10 5.86 6.63
CA VAL A 320 -8.85 4.59 6.55
C VAL A 320 -9.27 4.33 5.12
N SER A 321 -9.62 3.08 4.82
CA SER A 321 -10.20 2.67 3.55
C SER A 321 -11.44 1.83 3.79
N TYR A 322 -12.37 1.83 2.85
CA TYR A 322 -13.55 0.96 2.86
C TYR A 322 -13.82 0.40 1.46
N THR A 323 -14.40 -0.80 1.40
CA THR A 323 -14.79 -1.46 0.16
C THR A 323 -16.22 -1.09 -0.25
N GLY A 324 -16.58 -1.35 -1.51
CA GLY A 324 -17.96 -1.22 -1.97
C GLY A 324 -18.94 -2.12 -1.19
N GLU A 325 -18.48 -3.29 -0.72
CA GLU A 325 -19.30 -4.15 0.14
C GLU A 325 -19.63 -3.48 1.48
N GLN A 326 -18.65 -2.81 2.11
CA GLN A 326 -18.86 -2.05 3.34
C GLN A 326 -19.79 -0.85 3.13
N ALA A 327 -19.71 -0.20 1.96
CA ALA A 327 -20.56 0.94 1.58
C ALA A 327 -21.96 0.54 1.06
N ALA A 328 -22.22 -0.75 0.83
CA ALA A 328 -23.42 -1.20 0.09
C ALA A 328 -24.75 -0.91 0.83
N ARG A 329 -24.70 -0.75 2.15
CA ARG A 329 -25.89 -0.55 2.99
C ARG A 329 -26.20 0.94 3.13
N GLU A 330 -27.12 1.44 2.29
CA GLU A 330 -27.59 2.83 2.36
C GLU A 330 -28.08 3.21 3.76
N GLY A 331 -27.65 4.37 4.25
CA GLY A 331 -27.95 4.90 5.58
C GLY A 331 -27.21 4.24 6.74
N TRP A 332 -26.38 3.23 6.49
CA TRP A 332 -25.55 2.61 7.52
C TRP A 332 -24.16 3.25 7.57
N THR A 333 -23.70 3.53 8.78
CA THR A 333 -22.36 4.02 9.02
C THR A 333 -21.36 2.86 8.94
N VAL A 334 -20.28 3.04 8.16
CA VAL A 334 -19.11 2.17 8.16
C VAL A 334 -18.28 2.45 9.41
N VAL A 335 -17.86 1.41 10.12
CA VAL A 335 -17.04 1.49 11.35
C VAL A 335 -15.66 0.89 11.06
N PHE A 336 -14.61 1.54 11.57
CA PHE A 336 -13.20 1.19 11.34
C PHE A 336 -12.49 0.70 12.62
#